data_AF-A0ABD7DC11-F1
#
_entry.id   AF-A0ABD7DC11-F1
#
_cell.length_a   1.000
_cell.length_b   1.000
_cell.length_c   1.000
_cell.angle_alpha   90.00
_cell.angle_beta   90.00
_cell.angle_gamma   90.00
#
_symmetry.space_group_name_H-M   'P 1'
#
loop_
_entity.id
_entity.type
_entity.pdbx_description
1 polymer ?
#
loop_
_entity_poly.entity_id
_entity_poly.type
_entity_poly.pdbx_seq_one_letter_code
_entity_poly.pdbx_strand_id
1 'polypeptide(L)'
;MFLKPTSRSSRTTIRSILTTAALLGSALALVPATHAVAATTPASASSTAGAFSGTGAESPVSTLAQRSTRITVTNSTGQGMQRVWSKLSHGCWTNDELPPDNIPAGRSTAFGSESCGLATGTEGETNFAVPGGQVEIRWNNPFVGSNSYSCTTPSGYYCSRSGGSGNNANVHFTIAYAGLRAAATTGAPGAPVEDGTVSAQAARSTHVTLNNNSGALLSRTDARLSWGIWSDNQLPAVNINPGNRSSWQSESDGFMTGTQGSVTYVVSTGGHVTVKWNNPYAGSNKYECIAPANRTCSYSGGSGDNATVSFTLS
;
A
#
# COMPACT_ATOMS: atom_id res chain seq x y z
N MET A 1 -25.72 42.44 43.83
CA MET A 1 -25.30 41.82 45.11
C MET A 1 -25.88 40.41 45.13
N PHE A 2 -25.04 39.44 45.48
CA PHE A 2 -25.17 37.99 45.26
C PHE A 2 -26.36 37.34 45.96
N LEU A 3 -26.94 36.29 45.35
CA LEU A 3 -26.90 34.91 45.88
C LEU A 3 -27.41 33.88 44.86
N LYS A 4 -26.68 32.76 44.78
CA LYS A 4 -26.80 31.60 43.89
C LYS A 4 -27.81 30.54 44.42
N PRO A 5 -28.13 29.48 43.65
CA PRO A 5 -29.37 28.70 43.74
C PRO A 5 -29.30 27.51 44.70
N THR A 6 -30.47 26.98 45.07
CA THR A 6 -30.64 25.72 45.81
C THR A 6 -31.13 24.59 44.91
N SER A 7 -30.41 23.49 44.99
CA SER A 7 -30.65 22.17 44.38
C SER A 7 -31.88 21.47 44.96
N ARG A 8 -32.65 20.75 44.12
CA ARG A 8 -33.31 19.51 44.53
C ARG A 8 -33.24 18.45 43.43
N SER A 9 -32.60 17.35 43.82
CA SER A 9 -32.56 16.05 43.15
C SER A 9 -33.89 15.33 43.34
N SER A 10 -34.47 14.80 42.26
CA SER A 10 -35.50 13.78 42.32
C SER A 10 -35.10 12.61 41.42
N ARG A 11 -34.83 11.48 42.07
CA ARG A 11 -34.63 10.16 41.46
C ARG A 11 -35.98 9.66 40.96
N THR A 12 -36.09 9.36 39.67
CA THR A 12 -37.21 8.58 39.14
C THR A 12 -36.67 7.25 38.64
N THR A 13 -36.93 6.22 39.44
CA THR A 13 -36.77 4.82 39.09
C THR A 13 -37.93 4.43 38.15
N ILE A 14 -37.62 3.97 36.94
CA ILE A 14 -38.59 3.24 36.11
C ILE A 14 -38.06 1.82 35.95
N ARG A 15 -38.77 0.89 36.60
CA ARG A 15 -38.71 -0.54 36.32
C ARG A 15 -39.60 -0.80 35.10
N SER A 16 -39.04 -1.41 34.05
CA SER A 16 -39.84 -2.10 33.05
C SER A 16 -39.31 -3.50 32.83
N ILE A 17 -40.25 -4.41 32.96
CA ILE A 17 -40.20 -5.86 32.90
C ILE A 17 -39.96 -6.29 31.45
N LEU A 18 -39.00 -7.19 31.21
CA LEU A 18 -39.02 -8.03 30.01
C LEU A 18 -38.95 -9.50 30.43
N THR A 19 -40.13 -10.10 30.48
CA THR A 19 -40.40 -11.53 30.32
C THR A 19 -40.06 -11.94 28.88
N THR A 20 -39.24 -12.97 28.70
CA THR A 20 -39.39 -13.88 27.56
C THR A 20 -38.89 -15.27 27.93
N ALA A 21 -39.76 -16.24 27.65
CA ALA A 21 -39.70 -17.62 28.07
C ALA A 21 -38.70 -18.44 27.26
N ALA A 22 -38.19 -19.49 27.91
CA ALA A 22 -37.43 -20.57 27.32
C ALA A 22 -38.34 -21.68 26.75
N LEU A 23 -37.70 -22.53 25.93
CA LEU A 23 -38.02 -23.92 25.53
C LEU A 23 -38.88 -24.12 24.28
N LEU A 24 -38.24 -24.74 23.26
CA LEU A 24 -38.45 -26.10 22.70
C LEU A 24 -37.47 -26.21 21.51
N GLY A 25 -36.59 -27.19 21.32
CA GLY A 25 -36.65 -28.58 21.75
C GLY A 25 -37.05 -29.47 20.57
N SER A 26 -36.14 -29.77 19.65
CA SER A 26 -36.24 -30.95 18.78
C SER A 26 -34.90 -31.28 18.12
N ALA A 27 -34.32 -32.38 18.61
CA ALA A 27 -33.20 -33.10 18.03
C ALA A 27 -33.68 -33.96 16.85
N LEU A 28 -32.85 -34.10 15.81
CA LEU A 28 -32.94 -35.17 14.81
C LEU A 28 -31.51 -35.63 14.48
N ALA A 29 -31.40 -36.94 14.29
CA ALA A 29 -30.22 -37.76 14.54
C ALA A 29 -29.17 -37.80 13.43
N LEU A 30 -27.98 -38.30 13.81
CA LEU A 30 -26.85 -38.67 12.96
C LEU A 30 -27.19 -39.78 11.95
N VAL A 31 -26.64 -39.68 10.74
CA VAL A 31 -26.19 -40.82 9.93
C VAL A 31 -24.92 -40.41 9.15
N PRO A 32 -23.85 -41.23 9.10
CA PRO A 32 -22.65 -40.94 8.31
C PRO A 32 -22.82 -41.46 6.88
N ALA A 33 -22.40 -40.67 5.89
CA ALA A 33 -22.27 -41.12 4.50
C ALA A 33 -20.86 -40.85 3.99
N THR A 34 -20.01 -41.86 4.12
CA THR A 34 -18.75 -42.01 3.40
C THR A 34 -19.05 -42.27 1.93
N HIS A 35 -18.69 -41.35 1.02
CA HIS A 35 -18.53 -41.69 -0.39
C HIS A 35 -17.29 -40.97 -0.95
N ALA A 36 -16.28 -41.78 -1.22
CA ALA A 36 -15.08 -41.41 -1.95
C ALA A 36 -15.45 -41.01 -3.38
N VAL A 37 -14.87 -39.91 -3.87
CA VAL A 37 -14.93 -39.54 -5.29
C VAL A 37 -13.54 -39.72 -5.86
N ALA A 38 -13.43 -40.73 -6.71
CA ALA A 38 -12.23 -41.06 -7.48
C ALA A 38 -11.93 -39.94 -8.50
N ALA A 39 -10.65 -39.58 -8.59
CA ALA A 39 -10.14 -38.68 -9.61
C ALA A 39 -10.16 -39.38 -10.98
N THR A 40 -10.87 -38.80 -11.94
CA THR A 40 -10.78 -39.17 -13.36
C THR A 40 -10.07 -38.06 -14.12
N THR A 41 -8.87 -38.35 -14.58
CA THR A 41 -8.13 -37.62 -15.61
C THR A 41 -8.84 -37.71 -16.95
N PRO A 42 -8.87 -36.64 -17.76
CA PRO A 42 -9.06 -36.77 -19.21
C PRO A 42 -7.71 -36.75 -19.93
N ALA A 43 -7.60 -37.67 -20.88
CA ALA A 43 -6.48 -37.94 -21.73
C ALA A 43 -6.21 -36.84 -22.77
N SER A 44 -4.96 -36.79 -23.20
CA SER A 44 -4.43 -36.00 -24.31
C SER A 44 -5.05 -36.41 -25.65
N ALA A 45 -5.39 -35.42 -26.48
CA ALA A 45 -5.59 -35.59 -27.92
C ALA A 45 -4.55 -34.73 -28.65
N SER A 46 -3.64 -35.41 -29.37
CA SER A 46 -2.75 -34.80 -30.35
C SER A 46 -3.51 -34.46 -31.63
N SER A 47 -3.22 -33.30 -32.22
CA SER A 47 -3.41 -33.09 -33.66
C SER A 47 -2.26 -32.26 -34.22
N THR A 48 -1.38 -32.97 -34.92
CA THR A 48 -0.67 -32.62 -36.17
C THR A 48 -0.04 -31.24 -36.34
N ALA A 49 1.29 -31.30 -36.47
CA ALA A 49 2.19 -30.25 -36.92
C ALA A 49 1.82 -29.67 -38.29
N GLY A 50 1.75 -28.34 -38.36
CA GLY A 50 1.98 -27.55 -39.57
C GLY A 50 3.27 -26.77 -39.39
N ALA A 51 4.27 -27.03 -40.23
CA ALA A 51 5.54 -26.34 -40.22
C ALA A 51 5.38 -24.88 -40.69
N PHE A 52 5.87 -23.93 -39.89
CA PHE A 52 6.28 -22.62 -40.36
C PHE A 52 7.66 -22.33 -39.76
N SER A 53 8.68 -22.37 -40.61
CA SER A 53 10.01 -21.89 -40.28
C SER A 53 9.95 -20.38 -40.07
N GLY A 54 10.09 -19.96 -38.82
CA GLY A 54 10.32 -18.57 -38.45
C GLY A 54 11.34 -18.56 -37.32
N THR A 55 12.51 -17.98 -37.59
CA THR A 55 13.55 -17.68 -36.60
C THR A 55 12.95 -16.82 -35.49
N GLY A 56 12.59 -17.45 -34.37
CA GLY A 56 11.92 -16.83 -33.23
C GLY A 56 12.79 -16.95 -31.99
N ALA A 57 13.00 -15.79 -31.36
CA ALA A 57 13.81 -15.55 -30.19
C ALA A 57 13.68 -16.63 -29.10
N GLU A 58 14.82 -16.94 -28.47
CA GLU A 58 14.87 -17.61 -27.18
C GLU A 58 13.84 -16.97 -26.24
N SER A 59 12.90 -17.79 -25.79
CA SER A 59 12.13 -17.48 -24.58
C SER A 59 13.16 -17.31 -23.45
N PRO A 60 13.17 -16.21 -22.68
CA PRO A 60 14.16 -16.07 -21.63
C PRO A 60 13.93 -17.17 -20.60
N VAL A 61 14.97 -17.98 -20.45
CA VAL A 61 15.14 -18.95 -19.38
C VAL A 61 14.82 -18.26 -18.06
N SER A 62 13.83 -18.76 -17.32
CA SER A 62 13.71 -18.48 -15.89
C SER A 62 14.96 -19.05 -15.23
N THR A 63 16.02 -18.25 -15.14
CA THR A 63 17.14 -18.55 -14.28
C THR A 63 16.60 -18.44 -12.86
N LEU A 64 16.60 -19.55 -12.13
CA LEU A 64 16.31 -19.51 -10.70
C LEU A 64 17.21 -18.44 -10.08
N ALA A 65 16.61 -17.46 -9.39
CA ALA A 65 17.36 -16.38 -8.78
C ALA A 65 18.46 -16.96 -7.87
N GLN A 66 19.70 -16.51 -8.07
CA GLN A 66 20.86 -16.99 -7.29
C GLN A 66 20.88 -16.40 -5.88
N ARG A 67 20.23 -15.25 -5.70
CA ARG A 67 20.01 -14.58 -4.41
C ARG A 67 18.56 -14.17 -4.29
N SER A 68 17.96 -14.37 -3.12
CA SER A 68 16.63 -13.86 -2.79
C SER A 68 16.56 -13.38 -1.35
N THR A 69 15.74 -12.38 -1.10
CA THR A 69 15.46 -11.88 0.25
C THR A 69 13.96 -11.77 0.42
N ARG A 70 13.41 -12.59 1.32
CA ARG A 70 12.04 -12.45 1.80
C ARG A 70 12.04 -11.67 3.10
N ILE A 71 11.36 -10.54 3.10
CA ILE A 71 11.21 -9.65 4.25
C ILE A 71 9.82 -9.86 4.83
N THR A 72 9.75 -10.18 6.12
CA THR A 72 8.50 -10.15 6.89
C THR A 72 8.52 -8.98 7.85
N VAL A 73 7.50 -8.14 7.82
CA VAL A 73 7.36 -6.99 8.72
C VAL A 73 6.17 -7.21 9.63
N THR A 74 6.42 -7.23 10.94
CA THR A 74 5.41 -7.30 12.00
C THR A 74 5.17 -5.91 12.56
N ASN A 75 3.94 -5.43 12.43
CA ASN A 75 3.52 -4.16 12.98
C ASN A 75 2.98 -4.31 14.40
N SER A 76 3.80 -3.98 15.39
CA SER A 76 3.43 -3.90 16.81
C SER A 76 3.38 -2.45 17.31
N THR A 77 3.12 -1.49 16.42
CA THR A 77 3.01 -0.05 16.75
C THR A 77 1.65 0.35 17.31
N GLY A 78 0.67 -0.58 17.29
CA GLY A 78 -0.72 -0.35 17.69
C GLY A 78 -1.54 0.53 16.76
N GLN A 79 -0.94 1.01 15.66
CA GLN A 79 -1.60 1.74 14.57
C GLN A 79 -1.20 1.09 13.24
N GLY A 80 -1.92 1.38 12.15
CA GLY A 80 -1.50 0.91 10.82
C GLY A 80 -0.24 1.61 10.34
N MET A 81 0.69 0.87 9.72
CA MET A 81 1.86 1.45 9.03
C MET A 81 1.55 1.56 7.54
N GLN A 82 1.76 2.73 6.95
CA GLN A 82 1.45 2.99 5.53
C GLN A 82 2.72 3.07 4.72
N ARG A 83 2.84 2.33 3.61
CA ARG A 83 4.02 2.44 2.73
C ARG A 83 4.06 3.83 2.09
N VAL A 84 5.18 4.51 2.23
CA VAL A 84 5.46 5.81 1.61
C VAL A 84 6.04 5.59 0.22
N TRP A 85 7.11 4.78 0.13
CA TRP A 85 7.76 4.43 -1.12
C TRP A 85 8.54 3.12 -0.98
N SER A 86 8.95 2.54 -2.10
CA SER A 86 9.88 1.39 -2.14
C SER A 86 10.67 1.41 -3.43
N LYS A 87 11.93 1.01 -3.37
CA LYS A 87 12.80 0.90 -4.55
C LYS A 87 13.75 -0.27 -4.44
N LEU A 88 14.21 -0.76 -5.59
CA LEU A 88 15.33 -1.68 -5.70
C LEU A 88 16.49 -0.94 -6.37
N SER A 89 17.64 -0.91 -5.73
CA SER A 89 18.89 -0.53 -6.38
C SER A 89 19.37 -1.67 -7.30
N HIS A 90 19.09 -2.92 -6.91
CA HIS A 90 19.42 -4.12 -7.67
C HIS A 90 18.37 -5.22 -7.49
N GLY A 91 18.19 -6.02 -8.55
CA GLY A 91 17.27 -7.16 -8.57
C GLY A 91 15.86 -6.79 -9.03
N CYS A 92 14.95 -7.73 -8.85
CA CYS A 92 13.54 -7.64 -9.23
C CYS A 92 12.68 -8.02 -8.02
N TRP A 93 11.44 -7.55 -7.97
CA TRP A 93 10.49 -8.04 -6.97
C TRP A 93 10.13 -9.50 -7.27
N THR A 94 10.16 -10.36 -6.26
CA THR A 94 9.84 -11.79 -6.41
C THR A 94 8.35 -11.94 -6.68
N ASN A 95 7.95 -12.51 -7.82
CA ASN A 95 6.53 -12.71 -8.19
C ASN A 95 5.66 -11.45 -8.04
N ASP A 96 6.22 -10.27 -8.28
CA ASP A 96 5.55 -8.98 -8.05
C ASP A 96 5.08 -8.76 -6.58
N GLU A 97 5.65 -9.49 -5.60
CA GLU A 97 5.45 -9.28 -4.16
C GLU A 97 6.15 -7.99 -3.68
N LEU A 98 5.58 -6.86 -4.06
CA LEU A 98 5.92 -5.55 -3.52
C LEU A 98 5.60 -5.50 -2.01
N PRO A 99 6.34 -4.70 -1.20
CA PRO A 99 5.90 -4.39 0.16
C PRO A 99 4.47 -3.86 0.09
N PRO A 100 3.53 -4.19 0.98
CA PRO A 100 2.13 -3.79 0.83
C PRO A 100 1.86 -2.34 1.27
N ASP A 101 0.79 -1.72 0.77
CA ASP A 101 0.45 -0.31 1.03
C ASP A 101 0.15 -0.04 2.51
N ASN A 102 -0.39 -1.04 3.20
CA ASN A 102 -0.78 -0.94 4.59
C ASN A 102 -0.41 -2.23 5.32
N ILE A 103 0.18 -2.08 6.50
CA ILE A 103 0.36 -3.16 7.47
C ILE A 103 -0.52 -2.80 8.67
N PRO A 104 -1.70 -3.44 8.85
CA PRO A 104 -2.57 -3.15 9.98
C PRO A 104 -1.89 -3.40 11.32
N ALA A 105 -2.36 -2.72 12.36
CA ALA A 105 -1.87 -2.92 13.72
C ALA A 105 -1.99 -4.40 14.14
N GLY A 106 -0.92 -4.94 14.75
CA GLY A 106 -0.84 -6.32 15.21
C GLY A 106 -0.74 -7.37 14.10
N ARG A 107 -0.53 -6.96 12.84
CA ARG A 107 -0.42 -7.89 11.70
C ARG A 107 1.02 -7.98 11.20
N SER A 108 1.31 -9.12 10.59
CA SER A 108 2.54 -9.34 9.83
C SER A 108 2.21 -9.44 8.35
N THR A 109 3.10 -8.90 7.52
CA THR A 109 3.06 -9.08 6.07
C THR A 109 4.43 -9.48 5.56
N ALA A 110 4.49 -10.00 4.34
CA ALA A 110 5.75 -10.31 3.69
C ALA A 110 5.79 -9.84 2.24
N PHE A 111 7.00 -9.56 1.80
CA PHE A 111 7.35 -9.15 0.45
C PHE A 111 8.78 -9.62 0.16
N GLY A 112 9.22 -9.56 -1.09
CA GLY A 112 10.54 -10.07 -1.41
C GLY A 112 11.09 -9.57 -2.72
N SER A 113 12.42 -9.60 -2.80
CA SER A 113 13.15 -9.30 -4.02
C SER A 113 14.21 -10.35 -4.27
N GLU A 114 14.62 -10.47 -5.52
CA GLU A 114 15.52 -11.51 -6.00
C GLU A 114 16.46 -11.00 -7.08
N SER A 115 17.59 -11.67 -7.25
CA SER A 115 18.54 -11.38 -8.31
C SER A 115 17.91 -11.77 -9.66
N CYS A 116 17.80 -10.82 -10.58
CA CYS A 116 17.36 -11.05 -11.96
C CYS A 116 18.42 -10.62 -13.00
N GLY A 117 19.66 -10.35 -12.55
CA GLY A 117 20.81 -10.02 -13.40
C GLY A 117 21.93 -11.05 -13.28
N LEU A 118 22.84 -11.06 -14.26
CA LEU A 118 24.00 -11.95 -14.25
C LEU A 118 24.97 -11.56 -13.14
N ALA A 119 25.26 -12.48 -12.22
CA ALA A 119 26.20 -12.26 -11.10
C ALA A 119 25.85 -11.04 -10.23
N THR A 120 24.56 -10.71 -10.11
CA THR A 120 24.07 -9.63 -9.23
C THR A 120 23.37 -10.19 -7.99
N GLY A 121 23.29 -9.37 -6.94
CA GLY A 121 22.48 -9.62 -5.77
C GLY A 121 21.10 -8.96 -5.86
N THR A 122 20.44 -8.83 -4.72
CA THR A 122 19.24 -7.99 -4.58
C THR A 122 19.44 -6.97 -3.47
N GLU A 123 19.09 -5.72 -3.75
CA GLU A 123 19.25 -4.60 -2.84
C GLU A 123 18.07 -3.66 -2.99
N GLY A 124 17.50 -3.25 -1.85
CA GLY A 124 16.38 -2.34 -1.85
C GLY A 124 16.14 -1.68 -0.51
N GLU A 125 15.17 -0.79 -0.54
CA GLU A 125 14.69 -0.07 0.63
C GLU A 125 13.20 0.22 0.49
N THR A 126 12.52 0.23 1.64
CA THR A 126 11.10 0.54 1.76
C THR A 126 10.89 1.43 2.98
N ASN A 127 9.94 2.33 2.86
CA ASN A 127 9.63 3.27 3.92
C ASN A 127 8.15 3.19 4.28
N PHE A 128 7.86 3.13 5.59
CA PHE A 128 6.51 3.12 6.13
C PHE A 128 6.28 4.31 7.06
N ALA A 129 5.25 5.10 6.78
CA ALA A 129 4.77 6.15 7.67
C ALA A 129 4.16 5.56 8.94
N VAL A 130 4.54 6.17 10.05
CA VAL A 130 3.99 5.97 11.39
C VAL A 130 3.68 7.35 11.99
N PRO A 131 2.81 7.46 13.00
CA PRO A 131 2.65 8.72 13.72
C PRO A 131 4.01 9.27 14.21
N GLY A 132 4.39 10.47 13.77
CA GLY A 132 5.64 11.13 14.17
C GLY A 132 6.85 10.86 13.29
N GLY A 133 6.70 10.14 12.17
CA GLY A 133 7.77 10.04 11.16
C GLY A 133 7.67 8.81 10.27
N GLN A 134 8.82 8.27 9.90
CA GLN A 134 8.94 7.22 8.89
C GLN A 134 9.88 6.12 9.37
N VAL A 135 9.48 4.88 9.13
CA VAL A 135 10.27 3.69 9.37
C VAL A 135 10.88 3.24 8.05
N GLU A 136 12.19 3.35 7.93
CA GLU A 136 12.94 2.89 6.78
C GLU A 136 13.50 1.50 7.05
N ILE A 137 13.28 0.57 6.12
CA ILE A 137 13.87 -0.77 6.13
C ILE A 137 14.72 -0.90 4.87
N ARG A 138 16.00 -1.23 5.04
CA ARG A 138 16.93 -1.48 3.93
C ARG A 138 17.46 -2.89 3.99
N TRP A 139 17.71 -3.48 2.82
CA TRP A 139 18.34 -4.78 2.68
C TRP A 139 19.32 -4.81 1.53
N ASN A 140 20.37 -5.60 1.69
CA ASN A 140 21.30 -5.96 0.64
C ASN A 140 21.70 -7.43 0.81
N ASN A 141 21.44 -8.24 -0.20
CA ASN A 141 21.88 -9.62 -0.33
C ASN A 141 22.74 -9.71 -1.60
N PRO A 142 24.06 -9.45 -1.49
CA PRO A 142 24.93 -9.31 -2.64
C PRO A 142 25.24 -10.66 -3.30
N PHE A 143 25.71 -10.63 -4.54
CA PHE A 143 26.19 -11.85 -5.20
C PHE A 143 27.38 -12.48 -4.46
N VAL A 144 28.32 -11.64 -4.02
CA VAL A 144 29.48 -12.03 -3.18
C VAL A 144 29.52 -11.13 -1.95
N GLY A 145 29.73 -11.74 -0.78
CA GLY A 145 29.82 -11.03 0.50
C GLY A 145 28.75 -11.47 1.48
N SER A 146 28.56 -10.67 2.53
CA SER A 146 27.59 -10.93 3.60
C SER A 146 26.34 -10.06 3.41
N ASN A 147 25.18 -10.61 3.76
CA ASN A 147 23.93 -9.86 3.78
C ASN A 147 23.99 -8.72 4.79
N SER A 148 23.39 -7.58 4.47
CA SER A 148 23.25 -6.45 5.37
C SER A 148 21.82 -5.92 5.40
N TYR A 149 21.42 -5.42 6.57
CA TYR A 149 20.07 -5.00 6.85
C TYR A 149 20.10 -3.83 7.82
N SER A 150 19.34 -2.78 7.56
CA SER A 150 19.12 -1.68 8.50
C SER A 150 17.65 -1.39 8.67
N CYS A 151 17.32 -0.81 9.82
CA CYS A 151 15.97 -0.41 10.16
C CYS A 151 16.03 0.87 10.99
N THR A 152 15.64 1.98 10.38
CA THR A 152 15.64 3.30 11.00
C THR A 152 14.23 3.64 11.38
N THR A 153 14.02 4.09 12.62
CA THR A 153 12.69 4.44 13.14
C THR A 153 12.68 5.85 13.69
N PRO A 154 11.52 6.54 13.66
CA PRO A 154 11.42 7.85 14.28
C PRO A 154 11.43 7.72 15.81
N SER A 155 11.58 8.86 16.49
CA SER A 155 11.61 8.89 17.96
C SER A 155 10.36 8.23 18.56
N GLY A 156 10.55 7.47 19.64
CA GLY A 156 9.48 6.73 20.30
C GLY A 156 9.12 5.40 19.63
N TYR A 157 9.79 5.00 18.54
CA TYR A 157 9.66 3.67 17.95
C TYR A 157 10.97 2.90 18.06
N TYR A 158 10.88 1.59 17.97
CA TYR A 158 12.04 0.71 17.88
C TYR A 158 11.79 -0.36 16.82
N CYS A 159 12.90 -0.83 16.26
CA CYS A 159 12.92 -1.90 15.30
C CYS A 159 13.84 -3.02 15.80
N SER A 160 13.37 -4.25 15.70
CA SER A 160 14.18 -5.44 15.94
C SER A 160 14.20 -6.31 14.69
N ARG A 161 15.34 -6.93 14.41
CA ARG A 161 15.56 -7.80 13.26
C ARG A 161 15.98 -9.19 13.73
N SER A 162 15.42 -10.23 13.12
CA SER A 162 15.89 -11.61 13.25
C SER A 162 15.99 -12.30 11.89
N GLY A 163 16.80 -13.37 11.80
CA GLY A 163 17.08 -14.05 10.53
C GLY A 163 17.95 -13.23 9.58
N GLY A 164 17.86 -13.53 8.28
CA GLY A 164 18.56 -12.83 7.20
C GLY A 164 19.86 -13.48 6.71
N SER A 165 20.16 -14.73 7.08
CA SER A 165 21.37 -15.42 6.61
C SER A 165 21.14 -16.26 5.35
N GLY A 166 22.21 -16.54 4.63
CA GLY A 166 22.21 -17.42 3.45
C GLY A 166 21.85 -16.73 2.14
N ASN A 167 21.91 -17.47 1.04
CA ASN A 167 21.68 -16.94 -0.30
C ASN A 167 20.20 -16.62 -0.57
N ASN A 168 19.29 -17.43 0.00
CA ASN A 168 17.85 -17.23 -0.02
C ASN A 168 17.39 -16.88 1.39
N ALA A 169 17.55 -15.60 1.73
CA ALA A 169 17.44 -15.11 3.09
C ALA A 169 15.98 -14.85 3.47
N ASN A 170 15.59 -15.28 4.67
CA ASN A 170 14.34 -14.87 5.32
C ASN A 170 14.67 -13.96 6.49
N VAL A 171 14.27 -12.69 6.42
CA VAL A 171 14.51 -11.68 7.46
C VAL A 171 13.18 -11.20 8.03
N HIS A 172 13.10 -11.07 9.35
CA HIS A 172 11.91 -10.62 10.05
C HIS A 172 12.22 -9.34 10.81
N PHE A 173 11.49 -8.27 10.50
CA PHE A 173 11.50 -7.02 11.26
C PHE A 173 10.24 -6.91 12.12
N THR A 174 10.41 -6.49 13.37
CA THR A 174 9.29 -6.09 14.23
C THR A 174 9.44 -4.62 14.56
N ILE A 175 8.45 -3.84 14.15
CA ILE A 175 8.36 -2.40 14.43
C ILE A 175 7.37 -2.20 15.56
N ALA A 176 7.75 -1.43 16.56
CA ALA A 176 6.85 -1.17 17.66
C ALA A 176 7.05 0.20 18.28
N TYR A 177 5.99 0.69 18.91
CA TYR A 177 5.98 1.96 19.61
C TYR A 177 6.42 1.74 21.05
N ALA A 178 7.39 2.52 21.52
CA ALA A 178 7.89 2.50 22.89
C ALA A 178 6.76 2.83 23.88
N GLY A 179 5.81 3.70 23.51
CA GLY A 179 4.65 4.02 24.36
C GLY A 179 3.66 2.88 24.55
N LEU A 180 3.64 1.86 23.67
CA LEU A 180 2.86 0.62 23.88
C LEU A 180 3.61 -0.45 24.65
N ARG A 181 4.94 -0.32 24.77
CA ARG A 181 5.67 -0.95 25.88
C ARG A 181 5.43 -0.21 27.20
N ALA A 182 5.07 1.08 27.13
CA ALA A 182 4.90 1.97 28.26
C ALA A 182 3.46 2.21 28.74
N ALA A 183 2.51 1.32 28.41
CA ALA A 183 1.36 1.10 29.30
C ALA A 183 1.81 0.56 30.68
N ALA A 184 3.10 0.23 30.82
CA ALA A 184 3.89 0.45 32.02
C ALA A 184 4.66 1.79 31.92
N THR A 185 4.17 2.84 32.57
CA THR A 185 4.88 4.11 32.92
C THR A 185 5.08 5.22 31.86
N THR A 186 4.06 6.09 31.77
CA THR A 186 4.04 7.58 31.81
C THR A 186 5.12 8.47 31.14
N GLY A 187 4.67 9.45 30.33
CA GLY A 187 5.20 10.84 30.26
C GLY A 187 5.52 11.41 28.85
N ALA A 188 4.94 12.57 28.47
CA ALA A 188 5.04 13.27 27.17
C ALA A 188 5.94 14.55 27.21
N PRO A 189 6.02 15.43 26.18
CA PRO A 189 6.50 15.29 24.78
C PRO A 189 7.56 16.37 24.37
N GLY A 190 8.12 16.30 23.15
CA GLY A 190 8.98 17.36 22.56
C GLY A 190 8.88 17.44 21.01
N ALA A 191 8.93 18.66 20.46
CA ALA A 191 8.59 19.07 19.08
C ALA A 191 9.65 18.74 17.98
N PRO A 192 9.31 18.82 16.68
CA PRO A 192 10.20 18.43 15.57
C PRO A 192 11.15 19.55 15.13
N VAL A 193 12.32 19.15 14.63
CA VAL A 193 13.30 20.01 13.96
C VAL A 193 13.35 19.60 12.48
N GLU A 194 13.11 20.53 11.55
CA GLU A 194 13.20 20.32 10.10
C GLU A 194 14.67 20.32 9.64
N ASP A 195 15.06 19.32 8.84
CA ASP A 195 16.31 19.33 8.06
C ASP A 195 15.97 19.36 6.57
N GLY A 196 16.57 20.32 5.85
CA GLY A 196 16.27 20.65 4.48
C GLY A 196 17.19 19.95 3.49
N THR A 197 16.63 19.44 2.40
CA THR A 197 17.39 18.86 1.28
C THR A 197 17.11 19.59 -0.03
N VAL A 198 18.20 19.87 -0.74
CA VAL A 198 18.28 20.54 -2.05
C VAL A 198 17.55 19.77 -3.15
N SER A 199 16.50 20.38 -3.73
CA SER A 199 15.76 19.86 -4.89
C SER A 199 16.53 20.11 -6.19
N ALA A 200 16.90 19.04 -6.89
CA ALA A 200 17.18 19.11 -8.32
C ALA A 200 15.83 19.32 -9.04
N GLN A 201 15.69 20.42 -9.77
CA GLN A 201 14.43 20.78 -10.42
C GLN A 201 14.02 19.71 -11.44
N ALA A 202 12.91 19.02 -11.19
CA ALA A 202 12.35 18.00 -12.07
C ALA A 202 12.06 18.57 -13.48
N ALA A 203 12.38 17.81 -14.53
CA ALA A 203 12.12 18.21 -15.91
C ALA A 203 10.63 18.18 -16.28
N ARG A 204 9.83 17.35 -15.57
CA ARG A 204 8.38 17.24 -15.72
C ARG A 204 7.74 17.10 -14.34
N SER A 205 6.59 17.73 -14.14
CA SER A 205 5.74 17.49 -12.96
C SER A 205 4.26 17.46 -13.33
N THR A 206 3.47 16.72 -12.56
CA THR A 206 2.01 16.69 -12.72
C THR A 206 1.35 16.85 -11.36
N HIS A 207 0.73 17.99 -11.14
CA HIS A 207 -0.13 18.25 -10.00
C HIS A 207 -1.56 17.85 -10.35
N VAL A 208 -2.10 16.86 -9.65
CA VAL A 208 -3.43 16.32 -9.86
C VAL A 208 -4.32 16.73 -8.70
N THR A 209 -5.52 17.20 -9.00
CA THR A 209 -6.60 17.38 -8.01
C THR A 209 -7.78 16.50 -8.38
N LEU A 210 -8.38 15.82 -7.42
CA LEU A 210 -9.65 15.10 -7.56
C LEU A 210 -10.70 15.75 -6.66
N ASN A 211 -11.73 16.32 -7.29
CA ASN A 211 -12.91 16.86 -6.61
C ASN A 211 -13.98 15.76 -6.49
N ASN A 212 -14.38 15.46 -5.26
CA ASN A 212 -15.39 14.46 -4.97
C ASN A 212 -16.79 15.08 -4.86
N ASN A 213 -17.46 15.25 -6.00
CA ASN A 213 -18.86 15.71 -6.05
C ASN A 213 -19.86 14.53 -6.09
N SER A 214 -19.38 13.31 -5.81
CA SER A 214 -20.10 12.07 -6.07
C SER A 214 -21.17 11.69 -5.03
N GLY A 215 -21.30 12.52 -3.99
CA GLY A 215 -22.15 12.26 -2.82
C GLY A 215 -21.69 11.12 -1.91
N ALA A 216 -20.56 10.46 -2.20
CA ALA A 216 -20.08 9.28 -1.48
C ALA A 216 -18.64 9.45 -0.99
N LEU A 217 -18.27 8.74 0.08
CA LEU A 217 -16.87 8.70 0.56
C LEU A 217 -16.02 7.93 -0.47
N LEU A 218 -14.87 8.50 -0.81
CA LEU A 218 -13.84 7.81 -1.58
C LEU A 218 -12.76 7.30 -0.63
N SER A 219 -12.46 6.01 -0.68
CA SER A 219 -11.37 5.39 0.07
C SER A 219 -10.34 4.82 -0.90
N ARG A 220 -9.09 5.31 -0.82
CA ARG A 220 -8.01 4.95 -1.75
C ARG A 220 -7.67 3.47 -1.59
N THR A 221 -7.65 2.74 -2.70
CA THR A 221 -7.30 1.31 -2.75
C THR A 221 -5.97 1.04 -3.45
N ASP A 222 -5.54 1.92 -4.34
CA ASP A 222 -4.27 1.80 -5.07
C ASP A 222 -3.72 3.20 -5.40
N ALA A 223 -2.42 3.39 -5.32
CA ALA A 223 -1.73 4.57 -5.82
C ALA A 223 -0.32 4.18 -6.27
N ARG A 224 -0.03 4.36 -7.56
CA ARG A 224 1.25 3.94 -8.14
C ARG A 224 1.73 4.88 -9.22
N LEU A 225 3.04 4.90 -9.40
CA LEU A 225 3.71 5.50 -10.54
C LEU A 225 4.26 4.37 -11.41
N SER A 226 4.02 4.46 -12.71
CA SER A 226 4.76 3.64 -13.69
C SER A 226 6.15 4.24 -13.93
N TRP A 227 6.27 5.57 -13.79
CA TRP A 227 7.51 6.33 -13.95
C TRP A 227 7.44 7.61 -13.11
N GLY A 228 8.60 8.07 -12.61
CA GLY A 228 8.70 9.25 -11.77
C GLY A 228 8.65 8.95 -10.27
N ILE A 229 8.72 10.03 -9.49
CA ILE A 229 8.65 10.03 -8.03
C ILE A 229 7.47 10.88 -7.57
N TRP A 230 6.91 10.60 -6.39
CA TRP A 230 5.96 11.50 -5.75
C TRP A 230 6.70 12.73 -5.22
N SER A 231 6.18 13.94 -5.45
CA SER A 231 6.73 15.14 -4.83
C SER A 231 6.56 15.08 -3.31
N ASP A 232 7.52 15.63 -2.57
CA ASP A 232 7.63 15.61 -1.10
C ASP A 232 6.29 15.51 -0.34
N ASN A 233 5.93 14.30 0.10
CA ASN A 233 4.70 14.00 0.84
C ASN A 233 3.37 14.38 0.14
N GLN A 234 3.37 14.75 -1.14
CA GLN A 234 2.18 15.07 -1.94
C GLN A 234 1.56 13.82 -2.55
N LEU A 235 1.17 12.88 -1.67
CA LEU A 235 0.47 11.66 -2.03
C LEU A 235 -1.05 11.89 -2.10
N PRO A 236 -1.79 11.11 -2.90
CA PRO A 236 -3.25 11.16 -2.91
C PRO A 236 -3.81 10.85 -1.52
N ALA A 237 -4.85 11.55 -1.06
CA ALA A 237 -5.41 11.32 0.26
C ALA A 237 -5.99 9.90 0.39
N VAL A 238 -5.95 9.30 1.58
CA VAL A 238 -6.58 7.98 1.81
C VAL A 238 -8.09 8.09 1.74
N ASN A 239 -8.66 9.19 2.24
CA ASN A 239 -10.10 9.43 2.25
C ASN A 239 -10.43 10.80 1.67
N ILE A 240 -11.44 10.86 0.81
CA ILE A 240 -12.00 12.11 0.32
C ILE A 240 -13.49 12.10 0.64
N ASN A 241 -13.90 12.90 1.62
CA ASN A 241 -15.31 13.05 1.97
C ASN A 241 -16.11 13.65 0.79
N PRO A 242 -17.43 13.40 0.72
CA PRO A 242 -18.30 14.10 -0.24
C PRO A 242 -18.15 15.62 -0.14
N GLY A 243 -18.02 16.30 -1.27
CA GLY A 243 -17.82 17.75 -1.37
C GLY A 243 -16.38 18.22 -1.13
N ASN A 244 -15.46 17.33 -0.74
CA ASN A 244 -14.05 17.65 -0.54
C ASN A 244 -13.22 17.32 -1.78
N ARG A 245 -11.96 17.76 -1.77
CA ARG A 245 -10.96 17.43 -2.78
C ARG A 245 -9.69 16.88 -2.17
N SER A 246 -8.91 16.16 -2.97
CA SER A 246 -7.53 15.79 -2.66
C SER A 246 -6.63 16.23 -3.80
N SER A 247 -5.41 16.65 -3.46
CA SER A 247 -4.39 17.01 -4.43
C SER A 247 -3.11 16.21 -4.15
N TRP A 248 -2.42 15.83 -5.22
CA TRP A 248 -1.15 15.10 -5.17
C TRP A 248 -0.27 15.49 -6.35
N GLN A 249 1.02 15.19 -6.27
CA GLN A 249 1.95 15.55 -7.32
C GLN A 249 3.02 14.49 -7.52
N SER A 250 3.36 14.26 -8.78
CA SER A 250 4.49 13.44 -9.16
C SER A 250 5.42 14.20 -10.10
N GLU A 251 6.69 13.81 -10.10
CA GLU A 251 7.81 14.45 -10.78
C GLU A 251 8.61 13.42 -11.57
N SER A 252 9.30 13.84 -12.63
CA SER A 252 10.31 13.03 -13.31
C SER A 252 11.58 12.95 -12.46
N ASP A 253 12.15 11.76 -12.31
CA ASP A 253 13.36 11.50 -11.52
C ASP A 253 14.50 10.86 -12.33
N GLY A 254 14.33 10.72 -13.66
CA GLY A 254 15.32 10.14 -14.57
C GLY A 254 15.68 11.03 -15.77
N PHE A 255 16.83 10.74 -16.39
CA PHE A 255 17.30 11.44 -17.60
C PHE A 255 16.35 11.21 -18.78
N MET A 256 15.82 12.31 -19.35
CA MET A 256 14.87 12.27 -20.47
C MET A 256 13.59 11.44 -20.18
N THR A 257 13.14 11.43 -18.93
CA THR A 257 11.92 10.74 -18.50
C THR A 257 10.79 11.70 -18.18
N GLY A 258 9.55 11.19 -18.19
CA GLY A 258 8.36 11.89 -17.74
C GLY A 258 7.85 11.35 -16.41
N THR A 259 6.64 11.74 -16.02
CA THR A 259 5.95 11.18 -14.86
C THR A 259 4.61 10.58 -15.27
N GLN A 260 4.32 9.37 -14.78
CA GLN A 260 3.11 8.62 -15.14
C GLN A 260 2.62 7.85 -13.93
N GLY A 261 1.32 7.91 -13.67
CA GLY A 261 0.73 7.16 -12.57
C GLY A 261 -0.77 6.96 -12.66
N SER A 262 -1.27 6.24 -11.66
CA SER A 262 -2.69 6.01 -11.44
C SER A 262 -3.03 5.94 -9.96
N VAL A 263 -4.22 6.42 -9.61
CA VAL A 263 -4.82 6.29 -8.27
C VAL A 263 -6.22 5.72 -8.41
N THR A 264 -6.54 4.72 -7.60
CA THR A 264 -7.87 4.12 -7.55
C THR A 264 -8.48 4.31 -6.17
N TYR A 265 -9.76 4.68 -6.13
CA TYR A 265 -10.57 4.72 -4.91
C TYR A 265 -11.77 3.79 -5.06
N VAL A 266 -12.14 3.11 -3.98
CA VAL A 266 -13.48 2.54 -3.84
C VAL A 266 -14.45 3.66 -3.47
N VAL A 267 -15.64 3.62 -4.06
CA VAL A 267 -16.73 4.54 -3.71
C VAL A 267 -17.64 3.84 -2.70
N SER A 268 -17.97 4.49 -1.59
CA SER A 268 -18.74 3.86 -0.50
C SER A 268 -20.14 3.36 -0.90
N THR A 269 -20.68 3.82 -2.04
CA THR A 269 -21.96 3.39 -2.61
C THR A 269 -21.81 2.30 -3.68
N GLY A 270 -20.59 1.83 -3.92
CA GLY A 270 -20.26 0.77 -4.87
C GLY A 270 -19.41 1.24 -6.06
N GLY A 271 -18.52 0.35 -6.50
CA GLY A 271 -17.63 0.57 -7.65
C GLY A 271 -16.32 1.28 -7.31
N HIS A 272 -15.51 1.54 -8.34
CA HIS A 272 -14.21 2.19 -8.23
C HIS A 272 -14.11 3.38 -9.17
N VAL A 273 -13.40 4.42 -8.74
CA VAL A 273 -12.92 5.48 -9.60
C VAL A 273 -11.41 5.35 -9.76
N THR A 274 -10.91 5.38 -10.99
CA THR A 274 -9.48 5.36 -11.29
C THR A 274 -9.10 6.61 -12.06
N VAL A 275 -8.18 7.40 -11.50
CA VAL A 275 -7.58 8.58 -12.13
C VAL A 275 -6.19 8.20 -12.64
N LYS A 276 -5.90 8.47 -13.91
CA LYS A 276 -4.59 8.24 -14.53
C LYS A 276 -4.04 9.52 -15.16
N TRP A 277 -2.72 9.66 -15.12
CA TRP A 277 -2.00 10.73 -15.80
C TRP A 277 -0.71 10.20 -16.42
N ASN A 278 -0.30 10.85 -17.51
CA ASN A 278 0.99 10.68 -18.14
C ASN A 278 1.45 12.04 -18.67
N ASN A 279 2.55 12.55 -18.15
CA ASN A 279 3.27 13.73 -18.63
C ASN A 279 4.64 13.26 -19.13
N PRO A 280 4.75 12.90 -20.43
CA PRO A 280 5.96 12.32 -20.99
C PRO A 280 7.06 13.38 -21.15
N TYR A 281 8.31 12.94 -21.28
CA TYR A 281 9.43 13.83 -21.60
C TYR A 281 9.21 14.59 -22.92
N ALA A 282 8.63 13.91 -23.92
CA ALA A 282 8.27 14.48 -25.22
C ALA A 282 6.89 13.97 -25.65
N GLY A 283 6.10 14.87 -26.24
CA GLY A 283 4.72 14.59 -26.68
C GLY A 283 3.68 15.31 -25.84
N SER A 284 2.41 14.93 -26.02
CA SER A 284 1.28 15.53 -25.30
C SER A 284 0.94 14.75 -24.03
N ASN A 285 0.53 15.48 -23.00
CA ASN A 285 0.03 14.91 -21.76
C ASN A 285 -1.26 14.12 -22.00
N LYS A 286 -1.46 13.03 -21.26
CA LYS A 286 -2.65 12.19 -21.34
C LYS A 286 -3.26 12.01 -19.95
N TYR A 287 -4.59 12.10 -19.90
CA TYR A 287 -5.37 11.98 -18.68
C TYR A 287 -6.55 11.06 -18.93
N GLU A 288 -6.88 10.24 -17.95
CA GLU A 288 -8.03 9.36 -18.02
C GLU A 288 -8.69 9.30 -16.64
N CYS A 289 -10.02 9.32 -16.60
CA CYS A 289 -10.78 9.05 -15.40
C CYS A 289 -11.88 8.05 -15.67
N ILE A 290 -11.76 6.89 -15.02
CA ILE A 290 -12.69 5.78 -15.15
C ILE A 290 -13.59 5.82 -13.92
N ALA A 291 -14.89 5.99 -14.11
CA ALA A 291 -15.89 6.04 -13.05
C ALA A 291 -16.81 4.80 -13.11
N PRO A 292 -17.49 4.42 -12.00
CA PRO A 292 -18.52 3.41 -12.05
C PRO A 292 -19.72 3.89 -12.89
N ALA A 293 -20.51 2.96 -13.44
CA ALA A 293 -21.55 3.25 -14.43
C ALA A 293 -22.61 4.30 -14.02
N ASN A 294 -22.82 4.48 -12.72
CA ASN A 294 -23.76 5.46 -12.18
C ASN A 294 -23.13 6.83 -11.86
N ARG A 295 -21.90 7.08 -12.32
CA ARG A 295 -21.14 8.32 -12.08
C ARG A 295 -20.45 8.77 -13.35
N THR A 296 -20.14 10.05 -13.36
CA THR A 296 -19.36 10.68 -14.42
C THR A 296 -18.05 11.19 -13.84
N CYS A 297 -16.96 11.03 -14.60
CA CYS A 297 -15.71 11.68 -14.24
C CYS A 297 -15.17 12.45 -15.44
N SER A 298 -14.91 13.74 -15.22
CA SER A 298 -14.35 14.65 -16.20
C SER A 298 -13.03 15.22 -15.69
N TYR A 299 -12.25 15.81 -16.59
CA TYR A 299 -11.05 16.53 -16.21
C TYR A 299 -10.91 17.84 -17.01
N SER A 300 -10.15 18.78 -16.47
CA SER A 300 -9.77 20.02 -17.13
C SER A 300 -8.33 20.41 -16.79
N GLY A 301 -7.72 21.20 -17.68
CA GLY A 301 -6.32 21.63 -17.57
C GLY A 301 -5.32 20.55 -18.05
N GLY A 302 -4.10 20.62 -17.54
CA GLY A 302 -3.09 19.59 -17.73
C GLY A 302 -2.12 19.80 -18.90
N SER A 303 -1.96 21.01 -19.43
CA SER A 303 -0.95 21.30 -20.45
C SER A 303 0.41 21.69 -19.85
N GLY A 304 1.45 21.63 -20.66
CA GLY A 304 2.82 22.06 -20.31
C GLY A 304 3.63 21.02 -19.54
N ASP A 305 4.85 21.40 -19.22
CA ASP A 305 5.88 20.53 -18.63
C ASP A 305 5.65 20.32 -17.12
N ASN A 306 5.16 21.35 -16.45
CA ASN A 306 4.68 21.31 -15.07
C ASN A 306 3.15 21.45 -15.07
N ALA A 307 2.49 20.33 -15.34
CA ALA A 307 1.08 20.30 -15.63
C ALA A 307 0.23 20.34 -14.36
N THR A 308 -0.86 21.10 -14.37
CA THR A 308 -1.90 21.04 -13.32
C THR A 308 -3.21 20.56 -13.95
N VAL A 309 -3.74 19.45 -13.45
CA VAL A 309 -4.99 18.83 -13.94
C VAL A 309 -5.99 18.66 -12.79
N SER A 310 -7.26 18.97 -13.05
CA SER A 310 -8.35 18.84 -12.09
C SER A 310 -9.39 17.87 -12.60
N PHE A 311 -9.56 16.76 -11.89
CA PHE A 311 -10.61 15.77 -12.11
C PHE A 311 -11.82 16.07 -11.24
N THR A 312 -13.01 15.80 -11.76
CA THR A 312 -14.26 15.94 -11.01
C THR A 312 -15.09 14.68 -11.18
N LEU A 313 -15.34 13.97 -10.07
CA LEU A 313 -16.26 12.83 -10.02
C LEU A 313 -17.63 13.34 -9.53
N SER A 314 -18.67 13.14 -10.33
CA SER A 314 -20.08 13.50 -10.00
C SER A 314 -20.99 12.28 -10.11
#